data_AF-A0A952H7F0-F1
#
_entry.id   AF-A0A952H7F0-F1
#
_cell.length_a   1.000
_cell.length_b   1.000
_cell.length_c   1.000
_cell.angle_alpha   90.00
_cell.angle_beta   90.00
_cell.angle_gamma   90.00
#
_symmetry.space_group_name_H-M   'P 1'
#
loop_
_entity.id
_entity.type
_entity.pdbx_description
1 polymer ?
#
loop_
_entity_poly.entity_id
_entity_poly.type
_entity_poly.pdbx_seq_one_letter_code
_entity_poly.pdbx_strand_id
1 'polypeptide(L)'
;DCGARLLLCREDFRLAGVDIPHVAIERLDLRGAQATCPPVATHPLQAAYVMYTSGSTGQPKGVVVPHQAVAHFALNGAHVTLQPSDRVAFLANVAFDASTFEVWATLLNGASSVVIEQAVLLDPPALARRMLDQQVSIAHLTAGLLPGYWRALAEVLPQLRCLLTGGDRADVAAVADILEQAAPQCLLHCYGPTETTTFAATYRVQALERGAQSIALGRPLDNTRIHILDAWGQPCPIGVAGELHIAGAGLARGYLNRPELTAERFVPDPFGAPGSRMYRSGDLARWRVDGTLDFLGRNDHQVKIRGFRIELGEIEAALQACPGVREAVVLARQDGEHKRLVAYLVGEESVSPDALTPESLSSEALRTQLSTRLPEYMLPAAYVRLPALPLTPNGKLDRQALPEPDASALGSRAYEPPQGAIEETLAALWCELLGLAQVGRHDDFFALGGHSLLAVRLIERMRELGWALEVRALFATPVLAALAASVVAARAVAVPPNTIPAGCGRITPELLPLLELTQPEIDAAVVCVPGGAAQVQDIYPLAPLQHGLLFHHLASAQGDVYLT
;
A
#
# COMPACT_ATOMS: atom_id res chain seq x y z
N ASP A 1 24.00 2.92 11.49
CA ASP A 1 23.64 4.20 10.81
C ASP A 1 22.73 5.09 11.65
N CYS A 2 21.66 4.58 12.24
CA CYS A 2 20.77 5.35 13.12
C CYS A 2 21.23 5.41 14.60
N GLY A 3 22.27 4.68 14.99
CA GLY A 3 22.75 4.62 16.38
C GLY A 3 21.85 3.83 17.33
N ALA A 4 21.02 2.92 16.80
CA ALA A 4 20.13 2.07 17.60
C ALA A 4 20.91 1.28 18.65
N ARG A 5 20.38 1.27 19.88
CA ARG A 5 20.96 0.55 21.03
C ARG A 5 20.17 -0.70 21.42
N LEU A 6 18.97 -0.85 20.88
CA LEU A 6 18.03 -1.93 21.14
C LEU A 6 17.20 -2.14 19.88
N LEU A 7 16.99 -3.39 19.50
CA LEU A 7 16.11 -3.78 18.41
C LEU A 7 14.84 -4.43 18.99
N LEU A 8 13.69 -3.82 18.74
CA LEU A 8 12.39 -4.42 19.02
C LEU A 8 11.90 -5.12 17.76
N CYS A 9 11.76 -6.44 17.79
CA CYS A 9 11.40 -7.22 16.61
C CYS A 9 10.60 -8.46 16.98
N ARG A 10 10.11 -9.18 15.96
CA ARG A 10 9.57 -10.51 16.15
C ARG A 10 10.67 -11.50 16.52
N GLU A 11 10.33 -12.57 17.22
CA GLU A 11 11.29 -13.59 17.65
C GLU A 11 12.05 -14.26 16.49
N ASP A 12 11.42 -14.40 15.32
CA ASP A 12 11.99 -14.98 14.11
C ASP A 12 12.81 -13.99 13.27
N PHE A 13 12.72 -12.69 13.55
CA PHE A 13 13.42 -11.68 12.78
C PHE A 13 14.92 -11.67 13.10
N ARG A 14 15.75 -11.61 12.05
CA ARG A 14 17.21 -11.48 12.18
C ARG A 14 17.69 -10.33 11.30
N LEU A 15 18.33 -9.33 11.93
CA LEU A 15 18.99 -8.25 11.22
C LEU A 15 20.44 -8.67 10.92
N ALA A 16 20.76 -8.88 9.64
CA ALA A 16 22.10 -9.29 9.24
C ALA A 16 23.13 -8.17 9.46
N GLY A 17 24.34 -8.54 9.90
CA GLY A 17 25.49 -7.62 9.97
C GLY A 17 25.45 -6.59 11.09
N VAL A 18 24.56 -6.74 12.08
CA VAL A 18 24.39 -5.78 13.17
C VAL A 18 24.28 -6.51 14.52
N ASP A 19 25.20 -6.23 15.44
CA ASP A 19 25.20 -6.78 16.80
C ASP A 19 24.56 -5.76 17.77
N ILE A 20 23.23 -5.79 17.86
CA ILE A 20 22.43 -4.97 18.77
C ILE A 20 21.55 -5.89 19.61
N PRO A 21 21.41 -5.66 20.93
CA PRO A 21 20.48 -6.41 21.76
C PRO A 21 19.07 -6.43 21.16
N HIS A 22 18.48 -7.61 21.04
CA HIS A 22 17.12 -7.79 20.55
C HIS A 22 16.14 -8.04 21.70
N VAL A 23 14.93 -7.54 21.56
CA VAL A 23 13.80 -7.86 22.42
C VAL A 23 12.67 -8.35 21.52
N ALA A 24 12.33 -9.62 21.69
CA ALA A 24 11.20 -10.24 21.02
C ALA A 24 9.89 -9.70 21.60
N ILE A 25 9.11 -8.98 20.79
CA ILE A 25 7.89 -8.31 21.22
C ILE A 25 6.88 -9.35 21.75
N GLU A 26 6.84 -10.55 21.17
CA GLU A 26 5.93 -11.63 21.57
C GLU A 26 6.23 -12.20 22.96
N ARG A 27 7.45 -12.00 23.46
CA ARG A 27 7.91 -12.52 24.76
C ARG A 27 7.97 -11.43 25.82
N LEU A 28 7.49 -10.22 25.50
CA LEU A 28 7.51 -9.09 26.41
C LEU A 28 6.44 -9.28 27.49
N ASP A 29 6.86 -9.72 28.67
CA ASP A 29 5.98 -9.79 29.83
C ASP A 29 5.87 -8.41 30.48
N LEU A 30 4.74 -7.74 30.26
CA LEU A 30 4.43 -6.45 30.87
C LEU A 30 3.63 -6.59 32.18
N ARG A 31 3.38 -7.80 32.68
CA ARG A 31 2.66 -8.02 33.94
C ARG A 31 3.53 -7.54 35.10
N GLY A 32 3.15 -6.39 35.68
CA GLY A 32 3.93 -5.71 36.72
C GLY A 32 4.69 -4.47 36.23
N ALA A 33 4.66 -4.18 34.93
CA ALA A 33 5.13 -2.90 34.42
C ALA A 33 4.22 -1.77 34.93
N GLN A 34 4.81 -0.63 35.28
CA GLN A 34 4.03 0.55 35.67
C GLN A 34 3.28 1.10 34.45
N ALA A 35 1.97 1.28 34.58
CA ALA A 35 1.12 1.89 33.54
C ALA A 35 1.21 3.42 33.49
N THR A 36 2.20 4.00 34.17
CA THR A 36 2.44 5.45 34.19
C THR A 36 3.45 5.84 33.13
N CYS A 37 3.31 7.04 32.56
CA CYS A 37 4.30 7.60 31.63
C CYS A 37 5.69 7.58 32.27
N PRO A 38 6.74 7.08 31.58
CA PRO A 38 8.09 7.07 32.13
C PRO A 38 8.55 8.52 32.38
N PRO A 39 9.28 8.79 33.48
CA PRO A 39 9.69 10.14 33.88
C PRO A 39 10.86 10.66 33.03
N VAL A 40 10.68 10.71 31.71
CA VAL A 40 11.66 11.20 30.75
C VAL A 40 11.33 12.66 30.46
N ALA A 41 12.25 13.57 30.80
CA ALA A 41 12.13 14.97 30.42
C ALA A 41 12.31 15.10 28.90
N THR A 42 11.25 15.48 28.18
CA THR A 42 11.28 15.72 26.75
C THR A 42 11.17 17.22 26.44
N HIS A 43 11.89 17.67 25.42
CA HIS A 43 11.80 19.04 24.92
C HIS A 43 10.97 19.04 23.62
N PRO A 44 10.06 20.01 23.38
CA PRO A 44 9.18 19.99 22.21
C PRO A 44 9.91 19.96 20.86
N LEU A 45 11.12 20.54 20.82
CA LEU A 45 11.98 20.52 19.63
C LEU A 45 12.76 19.22 19.43
N GLN A 46 12.80 18.30 20.40
CA GLN A 46 13.44 16.99 20.22
C GLN A 46 12.72 16.16 19.16
N ALA A 47 13.47 15.30 18.48
CA ALA A 47 12.92 14.42 17.46
C ALA A 47 11.95 13.43 18.11
N ALA A 48 10.73 13.36 17.59
CA ALA A 48 9.75 12.35 17.95
C ALA A 48 9.95 11.08 17.09
N TYR A 49 10.22 11.25 15.80
CA TYR A 49 10.46 10.14 14.88
C TYR A 49 11.33 10.54 13.68
N VAL A 50 11.79 9.52 12.96
CA VAL A 50 12.42 9.65 11.65
C VAL A 50 11.73 8.71 10.67
N MET A 51 11.20 9.24 9.58
CA MET A 51 10.65 8.44 8.48
C MET A 51 11.49 8.67 7.22
N TYR A 52 11.88 7.58 6.57
CA TYR A 52 12.67 7.65 5.35
C TYR A 52 11.76 7.80 4.14
N THR A 53 12.14 8.71 3.25
CA THR A 53 11.50 8.89 1.94
C THR A 53 12.54 8.70 0.83
N SER A 54 12.09 8.44 -0.39
CA SER A 54 12.96 8.36 -1.57
C SER A 54 13.75 9.67 -1.74
N GLY A 55 15.01 9.55 -2.19
CA GLY A 55 15.91 10.69 -2.36
C GLY A 55 16.29 10.91 -3.81
N SER A 56 16.32 12.17 -4.26
CA SER A 56 16.71 12.53 -5.63
C SER A 56 18.16 12.16 -5.98
N THR A 57 19.02 11.96 -4.98
CA THR A 57 20.42 11.51 -5.14
C THR A 57 20.57 9.99 -5.13
N GLY A 58 19.47 9.24 -5.18
CA GLY A 58 19.44 7.78 -5.12
C GLY A 58 19.80 7.13 -3.80
N GLN A 59 19.69 7.88 -2.72
CA GLN A 59 19.76 7.35 -1.35
C GLN A 59 18.56 7.87 -0.57
N PRO A 60 17.85 7.00 0.18
CA PRO A 60 16.74 7.43 1.03
C PRO A 60 17.16 8.53 2.01
N LYS A 61 16.26 9.49 2.23
CA LYS A 61 16.46 10.62 3.15
C LYS A 61 15.53 10.50 4.36
N GLY A 62 16.09 10.50 5.57
CA GLY A 62 15.33 10.44 6.82
C GLY A 62 14.80 11.81 7.21
N VAL A 63 13.48 12.01 7.19
CA VAL A 63 12.83 13.25 7.65
C VAL A 63 12.73 13.22 9.17
N VAL A 64 13.35 14.18 9.85
CA VAL A 64 13.38 14.26 11.32
C VAL A 64 12.25 15.16 11.81
N VAL A 65 11.21 14.59 12.40
CA VAL A 65 10.03 15.34 12.84
C VAL A 65 10.05 15.54 14.36
N PRO A 66 9.89 16.78 14.86
CA PRO A 66 9.92 17.06 16.30
C PRO A 66 8.57 16.81 16.99
N HIS A 67 8.60 16.61 18.32
CA HIS A 67 7.40 16.40 19.14
C HIS A 67 6.36 17.51 18.96
N GLN A 68 6.79 18.78 18.87
CA GLN A 68 5.85 19.90 18.69
C GLN A 68 5.05 19.81 17.38
N ALA A 69 5.67 19.30 16.31
CA ALA A 69 5.00 19.21 15.01
C ALA A 69 3.96 18.10 15.03
N VAL A 70 4.28 16.99 15.70
CA VAL A 70 3.32 15.92 16.01
C VAL A 70 2.17 16.43 16.86
N ALA A 71 2.44 17.12 17.97
CA ALA A 71 1.39 17.65 18.84
C ALA A 71 0.51 18.66 18.10
N HIS A 72 1.11 19.52 17.27
CA HIS A 72 0.39 20.45 16.42
C HIS A 72 -0.55 19.75 15.43
N PHE A 73 -0.07 18.68 14.78
CA PHE A 73 -0.85 17.91 13.81
C PHE A 73 -1.94 17.06 14.47
N ALA A 74 -1.59 16.37 15.55
CA ALA A 74 -2.41 15.33 16.15
C ALA A 74 -3.50 15.86 17.07
N LEU A 75 -3.27 16.96 17.79
CA LEU A 75 -4.29 17.54 18.66
C LEU A 75 -5.37 18.24 17.82
N ASN A 76 -6.63 18.10 18.23
CA ASN A 76 -7.76 18.65 17.52
C ASN A 76 -7.55 20.12 17.09
N GLY A 77 -7.61 20.34 15.78
CA GLY A 77 -7.65 21.65 15.14
C GLY A 77 -8.82 21.76 14.16
N ALA A 78 -8.75 22.72 13.25
CA ALA A 78 -9.82 23.04 12.29
C ALA A 78 -10.01 22.02 11.15
N HIS A 79 -9.24 20.92 11.10
CA HIS A 79 -9.29 19.93 10.02
C HIS A 79 -10.24 18.77 10.33
N VAL A 80 -9.80 17.79 11.15
CA VAL A 80 -10.63 16.70 11.64
C VAL A 80 -10.70 16.83 13.15
N THR A 81 -11.87 17.16 13.68
CA THR A 81 -12.10 17.14 15.12
C THR A 81 -12.43 15.72 15.54
N LEU A 82 -11.48 14.99 16.12
CA LEU A 82 -11.65 13.67 16.73
C LEU A 82 -12.38 13.77 18.08
N GLN A 83 -13.21 12.78 18.37
CA GLN A 83 -14.00 12.65 19.58
C GLN A 83 -13.61 11.36 20.29
N PRO A 84 -13.72 11.27 21.63
CA PRO A 84 -13.40 10.04 22.36
C PRO A 84 -14.23 8.82 21.93
N SER A 85 -15.42 9.04 21.36
CA SER A 85 -16.27 7.98 20.80
C SER A 85 -15.84 7.49 19.42
N ASP A 86 -14.88 8.17 18.76
CA ASP A 86 -14.44 7.76 17.43
C ASP A 86 -13.62 6.48 17.46
N ARG A 87 -13.75 5.73 16.36
CA ARG A 87 -13.00 4.52 16.08
C ARG A 87 -12.34 4.72 14.73
N VAL A 88 -11.04 4.96 14.75
CA VAL A 88 -10.23 5.23 13.56
C VAL A 88 -9.64 3.93 13.05
N ALA A 89 -9.86 3.58 11.78
CA ALA A 89 -9.20 2.43 11.17
C ALA A 89 -7.70 2.72 10.98
N PHE A 90 -6.86 1.85 11.51
CA PHE A 90 -5.42 1.87 11.27
C PHE A 90 -5.10 0.96 10.08
N LEU A 91 -4.98 1.58 8.91
CA LEU A 91 -4.82 0.96 7.59
C LEU A 91 -3.41 1.22 7.02
N ALA A 92 -2.82 2.36 7.35
CA ALA A 92 -1.55 2.79 6.80
C ALA A 92 -0.40 1.91 7.31
N ASN A 93 0.55 1.59 6.42
CA ASN A 93 1.81 1.01 6.84
C ASN A 93 2.58 2.04 7.70
N VAL A 94 3.12 1.59 8.85
CA VAL A 94 3.88 2.40 9.83
C VAL A 94 5.09 3.12 9.24
N ALA A 95 5.58 2.69 8.08
CA ALA A 95 6.65 3.36 7.36
C ALA A 95 6.22 4.70 6.71
N PHE A 96 4.90 4.94 6.59
CA PHE A 96 4.33 6.17 6.05
C PHE A 96 3.74 7.04 7.15
N ASP A 97 3.89 8.34 6.98
CA ASP A 97 3.42 9.37 7.92
C ASP A 97 1.90 9.43 8.04
N ALA A 98 1.14 8.89 7.08
CA ALA A 98 -0.29 8.64 7.21
C ALA A 98 -0.66 7.87 8.50
N SER A 99 0.21 6.96 8.96
CA SER A 99 0.03 6.23 10.22
C SER A 99 0.04 7.13 11.46
N THR A 100 0.68 8.31 11.39
CA THR A 100 0.70 9.27 12.51
C THR A 100 -0.68 9.85 12.79
N PHE A 101 -1.53 10.01 11.77
CA PHE A 101 -2.93 10.38 11.97
C PHE A 101 -3.68 9.24 12.65
N GLU A 102 -3.61 8.04 12.07
CA GLU A 102 -4.37 6.88 12.51
C GLU A 102 -3.99 6.41 13.92
N VAL A 103 -2.76 6.67 14.36
CA VAL A 103 -2.27 6.33 15.71
C VAL A 103 -2.26 7.54 16.64
N TRP A 104 -1.50 8.59 16.33
CA TRP A 104 -1.27 9.67 17.30
C TRP A 104 -2.43 10.65 17.39
N ALA A 105 -3.01 11.08 16.27
CA ALA A 105 -4.21 11.92 16.34
C ALA A 105 -5.34 11.19 17.07
N THR A 106 -5.53 9.90 16.77
CA THR A 106 -6.49 9.03 17.45
C THR A 106 -6.28 8.98 18.97
N LEU A 107 -5.10 8.54 19.41
CA LEU A 107 -4.84 8.28 20.84
C LEU A 107 -4.74 9.57 21.66
N LEU A 108 -4.18 10.65 21.10
CA LEU A 108 -4.03 11.92 21.81
C LEU A 108 -5.35 12.69 22.00
N ASN A 109 -6.41 12.34 21.27
CA ASN A 109 -7.76 12.88 21.46
C ASN A 109 -8.72 11.91 22.16
N GLY A 110 -8.21 10.82 22.74
CA GLY A 110 -8.99 9.83 23.51
C GLY A 110 -9.85 8.90 22.67
N ALA A 111 -9.67 8.88 21.34
CA ALA A 111 -10.34 7.96 20.43
C ALA A 111 -9.68 6.58 20.43
N SER A 112 -10.34 5.60 19.82
CA SER A 112 -9.83 4.23 19.68
C SER A 112 -9.25 3.96 18.30
N SER A 113 -8.10 3.31 18.24
CA SER A 113 -7.51 2.82 16.98
C SER A 113 -7.89 1.37 16.74
N VAL A 114 -8.54 1.09 15.61
CA VAL A 114 -8.91 -0.26 15.17
C VAL A 114 -7.80 -0.77 14.25
N VAL A 115 -6.94 -1.65 14.78
CA VAL A 115 -5.84 -2.25 13.99
C VAL A 115 -6.41 -3.19 12.94
N ILE A 116 -6.13 -2.91 11.67
CA ILE A 116 -6.55 -3.75 10.54
C ILE A 116 -5.34 -4.52 10.04
N GLU A 117 -5.46 -5.84 10.04
CA GLU A 117 -4.41 -6.71 9.51
C GLU A 117 -4.25 -6.51 8.00
N GLN A 118 -3.01 -6.60 7.51
CA GLN A 118 -2.72 -6.42 6.09
C GLN A 118 -3.51 -7.39 5.19
N ALA A 119 -3.72 -8.63 5.64
CA ALA A 119 -4.53 -9.60 4.90
C ALA A 119 -6.00 -9.16 4.75
N VAL A 120 -6.55 -8.50 5.77
CA VAL A 120 -7.91 -7.93 5.74
C VAL A 120 -7.97 -6.70 4.84
N LEU A 121 -6.97 -5.81 4.91
CA LEU A 121 -6.86 -4.67 4.00
C LEU A 121 -6.79 -5.11 2.54
N LEU A 122 -6.11 -6.22 2.23
CA LEU A 122 -5.99 -6.74 0.87
C LEU A 122 -7.26 -7.44 0.34
N ASP A 123 -8.30 -7.64 1.16
CA ASP A 123 -9.58 -8.22 0.74
C ASP A 123 -10.73 -7.24 1.05
N PRO A 124 -11.16 -6.40 0.08
CA PRO A 124 -12.07 -5.29 0.35
C PRO A 124 -13.40 -5.68 1.03
N PRO A 125 -14.06 -6.81 0.71
CA PRO A 125 -15.24 -7.24 1.46
C PRO A 125 -14.92 -7.65 2.91
N ALA A 126 -13.76 -8.25 3.18
CA ALA A 126 -13.34 -8.55 4.54
C ALA A 126 -13.04 -7.26 5.31
N LEU A 127 -12.42 -6.27 4.66
CA LEU A 127 -12.25 -4.92 5.20
C LEU A 127 -13.59 -4.28 5.52
N ALA A 128 -14.55 -4.32 4.60
CA ALA A 128 -15.89 -3.76 4.79
C ALA A 128 -16.56 -4.36 6.04
N ARG A 129 -16.59 -5.69 6.13
CA ARG A 129 -17.13 -6.42 7.27
C ARG A 129 -16.41 -6.05 8.56
N ARG A 130 -15.07 -6.00 8.56
CA ARG A 130 -14.29 -5.65 9.74
C ARG A 130 -14.58 -4.24 10.22
N MET A 131 -14.72 -3.27 9.29
CA MET A 131 -15.05 -1.90 9.62
C MET A 131 -16.47 -1.77 10.21
N LEU A 132 -17.45 -2.53 9.70
CA LEU A 132 -18.81 -2.60 10.25
C LEU A 132 -18.82 -3.21 11.65
N ASP A 133 -18.20 -4.38 11.81
CA ASP A 133 -18.14 -5.11 13.09
C ASP A 133 -17.41 -4.31 14.18
N GLN A 134 -16.51 -3.41 13.77
CA GLN A 134 -15.79 -2.52 14.69
C GLN A 134 -16.37 -1.12 14.74
N GLN A 135 -17.49 -0.85 14.08
CA GLN A 135 -18.14 0.46 14.08
C GLN A 135 -17.14 1.59 13.80
N VAL A 136 -16.29 1.40 12.79
CA VAL A 136 -15.31 2.41 12.38
C VAL A 136 -16.05 3.69 11.99
N SER A 137 -15.67 4.82 12.58
CA SER A 137 -16.25 6.13 12.28
C SER A 137 -15.36 6.98 11.38
N ILE A 138 -14.05 6.69 11.34
CA ILE A 138 -13.09 7.44 10.53
C ILE A 138 -12.13 6.48 9.84
N ALA A 139 -11.88 6.71 8.55
CA ALA A 139 -10.87 5.98 7.79
C ALA A 139 -10.07 6.93 6.90
N HIS A 140 -8.81 6.61 6.64
CA HIS A 140 -7.99 7.27 5.64
C HIS A 140 -7.61 6.28 4.54
N LEU A 141 -8.15 6.48 3.34
CA LEU A 141 -7.79 5.71 2.17
C LEU A 141 -6.99 6.62 1.23
N THR A 142 -5.76 6.21 0.91
CA THR A 142 -4.95 6.97 -0.05
C THR A 142 -5.70 7.16 -1.36
N ALA A 143 -5.44 8.26 -2.04
CA ALA A 143 -6.06 8.59 -3.33
C ALA A 143 -5.85 7.48 -4.38
N GLY A 144 -4.74 6.72 -4.26
CA GLY A 144 -4.46 5.58 -5.13
C GLY A 144 -5.24 4.30 -4.79
N LEU A 145 -5.65 4.10 -3.53
CA LEU A 145 -6.45 2.94 -3.13
C LEU A 145 -7.95 3.16 -3.31
N LEU A 146 -8.43 4.38 -3.06
CA LEU A 146 -9.85 4.71 -3.03
C LEU A 146 -10.64 4.20 -4.27
N PRO A 147 -10.17 4.35 -5.52
CA PRO A 147 -10.93 3.93 -6.70
C PRO A 147 -11.21 2.43 -6.80
N GLY A 148 -10.34 1.59 -6.22
CA GLY A 148 -10.53 0.13 -6.23
C GLY A 148 -11.20 -0.43 -4.98
N TYR A 149 -11.46 0.40 -3.97
CA TYR A 149 -12.02 -0.06 -2.69
C TYR A 149 -13.44 0.45 -2.45
N TRP A 150 -13.79 1.63 -2.98
CA TRP A 150 -15.01 2.32 -2.57
C TRP A 150 -16.30 1.52 -2.82
N ARG A 151 -16.35 0.71 -3.90
CA ARG A 151 -17.53 -0.12 -4.22
C ARG A 151 -17.78 -1.21 -3.18
N ALA A 152 -16.73 -1.94 -2.79
CA ALA A 152 -16.82 -2.93 -1.72
C ALA A 152 -17.13 -2.29 -0.36
N LEU A 153 -16.73 -1.02 -0.17
CA LEU A 153 -17.00 -0.25 1.04
C LEU A 153 -18.32 0.54 0.97
N ALA A 154 -19.15 0.39 -0.07
CA ALA A 154 -20.31 1.25 -0.30
C ALA A 154 -21.33 1.24 0.87
N GLU A 155 -21.44 0.14 1.62
CA GLU A 155 -22.28 0.07 2.82
C GLU A 155 -21.64 0.72 4.06
N VAL A 156 -20.31 0.81 4.08
CA VAL A 156 -19.52 1.35 5.19
C VAL A 156 -19.37 2.87 5.08
N LEU A 157 -19.09 3.37 3.87
CA LEU A 157 -18.79 4.79 3.65
C LEU A 157 -19.86 5.74 4.22
N PRO A 158 -21.18 5.50 4.03
CA PRO A 158 -22.23 6.36 4.60
C PRO A 158 -22.25 6.41 6.13
N GLN A 159 -21.69 5.39 6.80
CA GLN A 159 -21.61 5.33 8.27
C GLN A 159 -20.42 6.10 8.82
N LEU A 160 -19.42 6.39 7.97
CA LEU A 160 -18.25 7.15 8.38
C LEU A 160 -18.63 8.60 8.67
N ARG A 161 -18.20 9.07 9.85
CA ARG A 161 -18.19 10.49 10.20
C ARG A 161 -17.21 11.25 9.32
N CYS A 162 -16.07 10.63 8.99
CA CYS A 162 -15.12 11.21 8.06
C CYS A 162 -14.34 10.14 7.27
N LEU A 163 -14.33 10.28 5.94
CA LEU A 163 -13.37 9.62 5.06
C LEU A 163 -12.31 10.63 4.65
N LEU A 164 -11.05 10.34 4.97
CA LEU A 164 -9.90 11.09 4.47
C LEU A 164 -9.38 10.40 3.20
N THR A 165 -8.93 11.21 2.24
CA THR A 165 -8.16 10.74 1.09
C THR A 165 -7.06 11.72 0.72
N GLY A 166 -5.93 11.22 0.25
CA GLY A 166 -4.77 12.05 -0.05
C GLY A 166 -3.55 11.24 -0.43
N GLY A 167 -2.39 11.88 -0.42
CA GLY A 167 -1.11 11.22 -0.74
C GLY A 167 -0.80 11.13 -2.23
N ASP A 168 -1.80 11.21 -3.12
CA ASP A 168 -1.67 11.28 -4.59
C ASP A 168 -2.76 12.20 -5.17
N ARG A 169 -2.78 12.37 -6.50
CA ARG A 169 -3.90 13.03 -7.18
C ARG A 169 -5.16 12.16 -7.03
N ALA A 170 -6.19 12.72 -6.42
CA ALA A 170 -7.48 12.05 -6.30
C ALA A 170 -8.14 11.83 -7.67
N ASP A 171 -8.74 10.66 -7.85
CA ASP A 171 -9.56 10.31 -9.01
C ASP A 171 -10.91 11.02 -8.91
N VAL A 172 -11.18 11.94 -9.85
CA VAL A 172 -12.38 12.78 -9.81
C VAL A 172 -13.64 11.95 -10.07
N ALA A 173 -13.57 10.92 -10.92
CA ALA A 173 -14.72 10.08 -11.23
C ALA A 173 -15.09 9.20 -10.02
N ALA A 174 -14.11 8.56 -9.39
CA ALA A 174 -14.34 7.80 -8.16
C ALA A 174 -14.90 8.67 -7.04
N VAL A 175 -14.39 9.90 -6.87
CA VAL A 175 -14.94 10.85 -5.88
C VAL A 175 -16.37 11.25 -6.23
N ALA A 176 -16.68 11.47 -7.51
CA ALA A 176 -18.05 11.76 -7.95
C ALA A 176 -19.01 10.62 -7.62
N ASP A 177 -18.64 9.39 -7.97
CA ASP A 177 -19.42 8.19 -7.69
C ASP A 177 -19.65 8.00 -6.18
N ILE A 178 -18.63 8.23 -5.35
CA ILE A 178 -18.76 8.16 -3.89
C ILE A 178 -19.75 9.20 -3.38
N LEU A 179 -19.65 10.45 -3.84
CA LEU A 179 -20.56 11.52 -3.40
C LEU A 179 -22.01 11.24 -3.83
N GLU A 180 -22.22 10.55 -4.94
CA GLU A 180 -23.56 10.22 -5.43
C GLU A 180 -24.14 8.96 -4.77
N GLN A 181 -23.34 7.91 -4.60
CA GLN A 181 -23.83 6.56 -4.28
C GLN A 181 -23.56 6.12 -2.84
N ALA A 182 -22.51 6.65 -2.20
CA ALA A 182 -22.02 6.14 -0.91
C ALA A 182 -21.37 7.23 -0.06
N ALA A 183 -21.96 8.43 -0.04
CA ALA A 183 -21.30 9.60 0.54
C ALA A 183 -21.11 9.47 2.06
N PRO A 184 -19.88 9.65 2.58
CA PRO A 184 -19.67 9.77 4.02
C PRO A 184 -20.21 11.12 4.52
N GLN A 185 -20.37 11.28 5.84
CA GLN A 185 -20.79 12.56 6.43
C GLN A 185 -19.79 13.70 6.14
N CYS A 186 -18.52 13.35 5.97
CA CYS A 186 -17.45 14.26 5.58
C CYS A 186 -16.43 13.53 4.70
N LEU A 187 -16.21 14.00 3.47
CA LEU A 187 -15.10 13.59 2.63
C LEU A 187 -14.03 14.69 2.64
N LEU A 188 -12.83 14.36 3.11
CA LEU A 188 -11.71 15.30 3.17
C LEU A 188 -10.59 14.86 2.23
N HIS A 189 -10.25 15.74 1.29
CA HIS A 189 -9.02 15.62 0.53
C HIS A 189 -7.87 16.29 1.29
N CYS A 190 -6.76 15.58 1.49
CA CYS A 190 -5.67 15.97 2.35
C CYS A 190 -4.36 16.07 1.57
N TYR A 191 -3.61 17.13 1.80
CA TYR A 191 -2.33 17.39 1.15
C TYR A 191 -1.27 17.71 2.19
N GLY A 192 -0.12 17.07 2.08
CA GLY A 192 1.08 17.43 2.80
C GLY A 192 2.26 16.54 2.37
N PRO A 193 3.47 17.10 2.29
CA PRO A 193 4.70 16.32 2.27
C PRO A 193 5.10 15.88 3.69
N THR A 194 5.92 14.83 3.79
CA THR A 194 6.44 14.32 5.07
C THR A 194 7.23 15.38 5.86
N GLU A 195 7.89 16.28 5.15
CA GLU A 195 8.65 17.40 5.71
C GLU A 195 7.78 18.43 6.46
N THR A 196 6.45 18.34 6.35
CA THR A 196 5.49 19.20 7.05
C THR A 196 4.55 18.41 7.96
N THR A 197 4.93 17.19 8.34
CA THR A 197 4.19 16.31 9.26
C THR A 197 2.80 15.96 8.74
N THR A 198 2.75 15.03 7.79
CA THR A 198 1.54 14.37 7.28
C THR A 198 0.66 15.27 6.42
N PHE A 199 -0.02 16.27 6.98
CA PHE A 199 -0.88 17.20 6.22
C PHE A 199 -0.47 18.66 6.50
N ALA A 200 -0.56 19.48 5.46
CA ALA A 200 -0.38 20.93 5.50
C ALA A 200 -1.65 21.68 5.05
N ALA A 201 -2.50 21.05 4.24
CA ALA A 201 -3.78 21.59 3.79
C ALA A 201 -4.85 20.50 3.67
N THR A 202 -6.11 20.91 3.83
CA THR A 202 -7.27 20.04 3.66
C THR A 202 -8.39 20.75 2.92
N TYR A 203 -9.14 19.99 2.12
CA TYR A 203 -10.33 20.41 1.40
C TYR A 203 -11.50 19.50 1.73
N ARG A 204 -12.61 20.08 2.23
CA ARG A 204 -13.85 19.34 2.37
C ARG A 204 -14.56 19.26 1.03
N VAL A 205 -14.63 18.06 0.47
CA VAL A 205 -15.29 17.82 -0.81
C VAL A 205 -16.79 17.74 -0.56
N GLN A 206 -17.51 18.83 -0.86
CA GLN A 206 -18.97 18.88 -0.77
C GLN A 206 -19.64 18.61 -2.12
N ALA A 207 -19.04 19.12 -3.18
CA ALA A 207 -19.47 18.93 -4.55
C ALA A 207 -18.26 19.06 -5.49
N LEU A 208 -18.41 18.50 -6.69
CA LEU A 208 -17.45 18.66 -7.76
C LEU A 208 -17.96 19.67 -8.76
N GLU A 209 -17.07 20.57 -9.21
CA GLU A 209 -17.37 21.47 -10.32
C GLU A 209 -17.56 20.67 -11.62
N ARG A 210 -18.46 21.12 -12.49
CA ARG A 210 -18.67 20.46 -13.79
C ARG A 210 -17.36 20.47 -14.59
N GLY A 211 -16.92 19.29 -15.00
CA GLY A 211 -15.68 19.12 -15.77
C GLY A 211 -14.39 19.27 -14.96
N ALA A 212 -14.47 19.20 -13.62
CA ALA A 212 -13.30 19.25 -12.75
C ALA A 212 -12.24 18.20 -13.18
N GLN A 213 -11.00 18.65 -13.32
CA GLN A 213 -9.86 17.80 -13.71
C GLN A 213 -9.02 17.37 -12.49
N SER A 214 -9.30 17.93 -11.31
CA SER A 214 -8.64 17.63 -10.05
C SER A 214 -9.47 18.10 -8.86
N ILE A 215 -9.21 17.51 -7.70
CA ILE A 215 -9.73 17.98 -6.42
C ILE A 215 -8.79 19.05 -5.86
N ALA A 216 -9.36 20.15 -5.34
CA ALA A 216 -8.59 21.21 -4.71
C ALA A 216 -7.81 20.69 -3.48
N LEU A 217 -6.66 21.29 -3.20
CA LEU A 217 -5.90 21.03 -1.96
C LEU A 217 -6.54 21.70 -0.75
N GLY A 218 -7.40 22.71 -0.99
CA GLY A 218 -8.17 23.38 0.05
C GLY A 218 -7.36 24.47 0.74
N ARG A 219 -7.43 24.50 2.08
CA ARG A 219 -6.86 25.57 2.91
C ARG A 219 -5.78 25.02 3.85
N PRO A 220 -4.80 25.85 4.24
CA PRO A 220 -3.80 25.46 5.23
C PRO A 220 -4.45 25.02 6.55
N LEU A 221 -3.79 24.11 7.26
CA LEU A 221 -4.13 23.80 8.65
C LEU A 221 -3.90 25.02 9.56
N ASP A 222 -4.42 24.95 10.79
CA ASP A 222 -4.09 25.92 11.83
C ASP A 222 -2.56 26.04 11.98
N ASN A 223 -2.04 27.20 12.37
CA ASN A 223 -0.60 27.44 12.55
C ASN A 223 0.30 27.03 11.36
N THR A 224 -0.28 26.84 10.18
CA THR A 224 0.39 26.51 8.93
C THR A 224 0.13 27.63 7.93
N ARG A 225 1.19 28.08 7.24
CA ARG A 225 1.10 29.08 6.17
C ARG A 225 1.56 28.45 4.88
N ILE A 226 0.84 28.72 3.80
CA ILE A 226 1.23 28.31 2.45
C ILE A 226 1.49 29.58 1.64
N HIS A 227 2.65 29.65 1.02
CA HIS A 227 3.04 30.72 0.10
C HIS A 227 3.17 30.14 -1.30
N ILE A 228 2.56 30.79 -2.29
CA ILE A 228 2.77 30.49 -3.71
C ILE A 228 3.73 31.56 -4.23
N LEU A 229 4.95 31.16 -4.54
CA LEU A 229 6.05 32.08 -4.86
C LEU A 229 6.48 31.94 -6.32
N ASP A 230 6.87 33.06 -6.92
CA ASP A 230 7.49 33.07 -8.25
C ASP A 230 9.00 32.75 -8.20
N ALA A 231 9.66 32.81 -9.35
CA ALA A 231 11.09 32.51 -9.48
C ALA A 231 12.02 33.49 -8.71
N TRP A 232 11.49 34.64 -8.28
CA TRP A 232 12.23 35.64 -7.50
C TRP A 232 11.84 35.60 -6.00
N GLY A 233 11.09 34.58 -5.58
CA GLY A 233 10.63 34.42 -4.21
C GLY A 233 9.56 35.41 -3.79
N GLN A 234 8.85 36.04 -4.74
CA GLN A 234 7.76 36.98 -4.45
C GLN A 234 6.40 36.27 -4.48
N PRO A 235 5.43 36.65 -3.63
CA PRO A 235 4.09 36.08 -3.65
C PRO A 235 3.38 36.28 -4.99
N CYS A 236 2.88 35.20 -5.58
CA CYS A 236 2.07 35.24 -6.79
C CYS A 236 0.66 35.81 -6.50
N PRO A 237 0.07 36.58 -7.45
CA PRO A 237 -1.33 36.96 -7.38
C PRO A 237 -2.29 35.75 -7.41
N ILE A 238 -3.53 35.95 -6.96
CA ILE A 238 -4.60 34.95 -7.06
C ILE A 238 -4.76 34.49 -8.52
N GLY A 239 -4.85 33.18 -8.74
CA GLY A 239 -4.99 32.55 -10.05
C GLY A 239 -3.67 32.31 -10.80
N VAL A 240 -2.56 32.90 -10.36
CA VAL A 240 -1.24 32.75 -10.99
C VAL A 240 -0.51 31.54 -10.40
N ALA A 241 0.05 30.71 -11.29
CA ALA A 241 0.84 29.54 -10.91
C ALA A 241 2.19 29.95 -10.33
N GLY A 242 2.59 29.30 -9.24
CA GLY A 242 3.91 29.45 -8.62
C GLY A 242 4.29 28.21 -7.81
N GLU A 243 5.48 28.23 -7.22
CA GLU A 243 6.00 27.16 -6.38
C GLU A 243 5.43 27.25 -4.96
N LEU A 244 4.90 26.12 -4.48
CA LEU A 244 4.28 26.00 -3.17
C LEU A 244 5.35 25.85 -2.07
N HIS A 245 5.31 26.76 -1.11
CA HIS A 245 6.16 26.76 0.07
C HIS A 245 5.29 26.68 1.33
N ILE A 246 5.72 25.91 2.32
CA ILE A 246 4.96 25.65 3.54
C ILE A 246 5.75 26.12 4.74
N ALA A 247 5.15 26.93 5.60
CA ALA A 247 5.76 27.41 6.85
C ALA A 247 4.86 27.11 8.04
N GLY A 248 5.43 27.18 9.25
CA GLY A 248 4.65 27.06 10.49
C GLY A 248 5.00 25.85 11.35
N ALA A 249 4.07 25.45 12.21
CA ALA A 249 4.34 24.52 13.30
C ALA A 249 4.53 23.06 12.85
N GLY A 250 4.01 22.69 11.67
CA GLY A 250 4.16 21.35 11.09
C GLY A 250 5.55 21.03 10.54
N LEU A 251 6.46 22.01 10.45
CA LEU A 251 7.78 21.80 9.84
C LEU A 251 8.63 20.77 10.59
N ALA A 252 9.20 19.85 9.82
CA ALA A 252 10.28 18.98 10.27
C ALA A 252 11.53 19.79 10.64
N ARG A 253 12.42 19.17 11.41
CA ARG A 253 13.73 19.76 11.72
C ARG A 253 14.58 19.88 10.46
N GLY A 254 14.51 18.88 9.59
CA GLY A 254 15.33 18.74 8.39
C GLY A 254 15.53 17.27 8.05
N TYR A 255 16.60 16.98 7.31
CA TYR A 255 16.98 15.62 6.93
C TYR A 255 18.13 15.10 7.82
N LEU A 256 18.00 13.86 8.30
CA LEU A 256 18.94 13.21 9.20
C LEU A 256 20.32 13.10 8.54
N ASN A 257 21.34 13.69 9.18
CA ASN A 257 22.73 13.70 8.71
C ASN A 257 22.92 14.26 7.29
N ARG A 258 22.02 15.14 6.82
CA ARG A 258 22.09 15.77 5.49
C ARG A 258 21.89 17.29 5.60
N PRO A 259 22.86 18.04 6.16
CA PRO A 259 22.74 19.49 6.35
C PRO A 259 22.60 20.27 5.03
N GLU A 260 23.34 19.87 3.99
CA GLU A 260 23.28 20.44 2.64
C GLU A 260 21.85 20.42 2.09
N LEU A 261 21.23 19.23 2.04
CA LEU A 261 19.86 19.04 1.56
C LEU A 261 18.83 19.75 2.46
N THR A 262 19.13 19.83 3.76
CA THR A 262 18.28 20.58 4.69
C THR A 262 18.30 22.07 4.36
N ALA A 263 19.46 22.66 4.11
CA ALA A 263 19.58 24.07 3.74
C ALA A 263 18.95 24.37 2.38
N GLU A 264 19.01 23.43 1.43
CA GLU A 264 18.38 23.56 0.11
C GLU A 264 16.84 23.62 0.21
N ARG A 265 16.24 22.78 1.06
CA ARG A 265 14.77 22.61 1.11
C ARG A 265 14.08 23.36 2.24
N PHE A 266 14.76 23.62 3.36
CA PHE A 266 14.23 24.36 4.51
C PHE A 266 14.87 25.75 4.54
N VAL A 267 14.33 26.65 3.72
CA VAL A 267 14.85 27.99 3.48
C VAL A 267 14.30 29.01 4.51
N PRO A 268 14.94 30.18 4.69
CA PRO A 268 14.40 31.25 5.52
C PRO A 268 13.00 31.69 5.03
N ASP A 269 12.07 31.92 5.96
CA ASP A 269 10.74 32.47 5.66
C ASP A 269 10.77 34.01 5.83
N PRO A 270 10.79 34.79 4.72
CA PRO A 270 10.83 36.25 4.80
C PRO A 270 9.49 36.88 5.21
N PHE A 271 8.42 36.10 5.27
CA PHE A 271 7.06 36.55 5.60
C PHE A 271 6.68 36.25 7.05
N GLY A 272 7.49 35.45 7.75
CA GLY A 272 7.31 35.07 9.14
C GLY A 272 8.11 35.92 10.14
N ALA A 273 8.18 35.43 11.37
CA ALA A 273 8.98 36.07 12.42
C ALA A 273 10.48 35.86 12.16
N PRO A 274 11.37 36.75 12.65
CA PRO A 274 12.82 36.54 12.51
C PRO A 274 13.26 35.15 12.95
N GLY A 275 13.97 34.44 12.07
CA GLY A 275 14.42 33.06 12.28
C GLY A 275 13.42 31.97 11.90
N SER A 276 12.23 32.30 11.40
CA SER A 276 11.32 31.31 10.83
C SER A 276 11.84 30.72 9.53
N ARG A 277 11.38 29.51 9.22
CA ARG A 277 11.73 28.76 8.01
C ARG A 277 10.47 28.39 7.24
N MET A 278 10.64 28.10 5.96
CA MET A 278 9.65 27.48 5.10
C MET A 278 10.26 26.30 4.35
N TYR A 279 9.45 25.29 4.08
CA TYR A 279 9.80 24.13 3.28
C TYR A 279 9.37 24.34 1.83
N ARG A 280 10.31 24.16 0.90
CA ARG A 280 10.11 24.23 -0.54
C ARG A 280 9.68 22.85 -1.07
N SER A 281 8.41 22.70 -1.46
CA SER A 281 7.84 21.37 -1.75
C SER A 281 8.17 20.80 -3.13
N GLY A 282 8.53 21.68 -4.09
CA GLY A 282 8.63 21.34 -5.51
C GLY A 282 7.28 21.18 -6.21
N ASP A 283 6.17 21.44 -5.52
CA ASP A 283 4.83 21.42 -6.12
C ASP A 283 4.50 22.79 -6.73
N LEU A 284 3.82 22.76 -7.88
CA LEU A 284 3.23 23.93 -8.51
C LEU A 284 1.76 24.03 -8.12
N ALA A 285 1.35 25.20 -7.68
CA ALA A 285 -0.02 25.47 -7.25
C ALA A 285 -0.42 26.91 -7.55
N ARG A 286 -1.70 27.22 -7.34
CA ARG A 286 -2.24 28.58 -7.36
C ARG A 286 -3.36 28.75 -6.36
N TRP A 287 -3.53 29.98 -5.86
CA TRP A 287 -4.71 30.36 -5.09
C TRP A 287 -5.91 30.55 -5.99
N ARG A 288 -7.07 30.08 -5.55
CA ARG A 288 -8.39 30.42 -6.07
C ARG A 288 -8.94 31.65 -5.37
N VAL A 289 -9.95 32.27 -5.98
CA VAL A 289 -10.64 33.47 -5.43
C VAL A 289 -11.32 33.17 -4.10
N ASP A 290 -11.79 31.93 -3.90
CA ASP A 290 -12.41 31.47 -2.65
C ASP A 290 -11.39 31.16 -1.53
N GLY A 291 -10.10 31.40 -1.77
CA GLY A 291 -9.03 31.13 -0.82
C GLY A 291 -8.68 29.65 -0.68
N THR A 292 -9.06 28.79 -1.63
CA THR A 292 -8.57 27.40 -1.72
C THR A 292 -7.42 27.27 -2.73
N LEU A 293 -6.71 26.15 -2.70
CA LEU A 293 -5.54 25.89 -3.55
C LEU A 293 -5.84 24.87 -4.66
N ASP A 294 -5.41 25.17 -5.88
CA ASP A 294 -5.29 24.21 -6.97
C ASP A 294 -3.89 23.61 -7.01
N PHE A 295 -3.82 22.29 -7.21
CA PHE A 295 -2.57 21.61 -7.57
C PHE A 295 -2.41 21.56 -9.09
N LEU A 296 -1.25 21.97 -9.58
CA LEU A 296 -0.95 22.06 -11.02
C LEU A 296 0.08 21.02 -11.49
N GLY A 297 0.81 20.40 -10.56
CA GLY A 297 1.85 19.43 -10.87
C GLY A 297 3.10 19.66 -10.05
N ARG A 298 4.23 19.12 -10.53
CA ARG A 298 5.55 19.29 -9.92
C ARG A 298 6.49 20.04 -10.84
N ASN A 299 7.44 20.76 -10.26
CA ASN A 299 8.52 21.43 -11.00
C ASN A 299 9.79 20.56 -11.13
N ASP A 300 9.80 19.38 -10.52
CA ASP A 300 10.89 18.40 -10.54
C ASP A 300 10.46 17.04 -11.12
N HIS A 301 11.34 16.05 -11.05
CA HIS A 301 11.12 14.69 -11.58
C HIS A 301 10.56 13.70 -10.55
N GLN A 302 10.21 14.17 -9.36
CA GLN A 302 9.56 13.31 -8.38
C GLN A 302 8.14 12.99 -8.86
N VAL A 303 7.70 11.77 -8.61
CA VAL A 303 6.37 11.31 -8.99
C VAL A 303 5.67 10.68 -7.80
N LYS A 304 4.33 10.74 -7.83
CA LYS A 304 3.47 9.96 -6.95
C LYS A 304 2.79 8.90 -7.80
N ILE A 305 2.98 7.64 -7.42
CA ILE A 305 2.37 6.49 -8.07
C ILE A 305 1.70 5.68 -6.98
N ARG A 306 0.36 5.62 -7.01
CA ARG A 306 -0.45 4.82 -6.08
C ARG A 306 -0.23 5.23 -4.61
N GLY A 307 0.00 6.52 -4.37
CA GLY A 307 0.31 7.07 -3.04
C GLY A 307 1.76 6.93 -2.60
N PHE A 308 2.62 6.23 -3.35
CA PHE A 308 4.06 6.16 -3.06
C PHE A 308 4.78 7.35 -3.65
N ARG A 309 5.60 8.01 -2.83
CA ARG A 309 6.52 9.07 -3.27
C ARG A 309 7.78 8.43 -3.83
N ILE A 310 8.03 8.61 -5.13
CA ILE A 310 9.13 7.99 -5.85
C ILE A 310 9.99 9.07 -6.50
N GLU A 311 11.28 9.04 -6.21
CA GLU A 311 12.29 9.85 -6.90
C GLU A 311 12.85 9.01 -8.05
N LEU A 312 12.60 9.42 -9.30
CA LEU A 312 13.03 8.64 -10.47
C LEU A 312 14.55 8.48 -10.52
N GLY A 313 15.29 9.49 -10.06
CA GLY A 313 16.75 9.45 -9.94
C GLY A 313 17.29 8.33 -9.04
N GLU A 314 16.51 7.86 -8.06
CA GLU A 314 16.90 6.72 -7.22
C GLU A 314 16.92 5.41 -7.98
N ILE A 315 15.93 5.23 -8.84
CA ILE A 315 15.84 4.06 -9.71
C ILE A 315 16.92 4.16 -10.80
N GLU A 316 17.14 5.34 -11.37
CA GLU A 316 18.20 5.61 -12.36
C GLU A 316 19.60 5.29 -11.79
N ALA A 317 19.90 5.75 -10.58
CA ALA A 317 21.18 5.45 -9.92
C ALA A 317 21.35 3.95 -9.61
N ALA A 318 20.28 3.28 -9.17
CA ALA A 318 20.32 1.84 -8.92
C ALA A 318 20.54 1.03 -10.21
N LEU A 319 19.91 1.46 -11.31
CA LEU A 319 20.09 0.90 -12.66
C LEU A 319 21.51 1.10 -13.18
N GLN A 320 22.07 2.31 -13.05
CA GLN A 320 23.46 2.61 -13.45
C GLN A 320 24.50 1.80 -12.67
N ALA A 321 24.16 1.33 -11.47
CA ALA A 321 25.00 0.44 -10.68
C ALA A 321 24.85 -1.05 -11.07
N CYS A 322 23.96 -1.41 -12.00
CA CYS A 322 23.87 -2.77 -12.54
C CYS A 322 24.96 -2.99 -13.61
N PRO A 323 25.63 -4.16 -13.64
CA PRO A 323 26.63 -4.46 -14.67
C PRO A 323 26.07 -4.32 -16.09
N GLY A 324 26.83 -3.65 -16.96
CA GLY A 324 26.50 -3.46 -18.38
C GLY A 324 25.57 -2.28 -18.68
N VAL A 325 25.04 -1.57 -17.67
CA VAL A 325 24.23 -0.36 -17.88
C VAL A 325 25.13 0.88 -17.89
N ARG A 326 25.23 1.55 -19.04
CA ARG A 326 26.00 2.80 -19.19
C ARG A 326 25.19 4.02 -18.80
N GLU A 327 23.96 4.10 -19.30
CA GLU A 327 23.03 5.20 -19.05
C GLU A 327 21.65 4.62 -18.75
N ALA A 328 20.94 5.25 -17.81
CA ALA A 328 19.58 4.89 -17.46
C ALA A 328 18.76 6.15 -17.20
N VAL A 329 17.54 6.17 -17.76
CA VAL A 329 16.52 7.17 -17.52
C VAL A 329 15.24 6.45 -17.16
N VAL A 330 14.55 6.90 -16.11
CA VAL A 330 13.26 6.33 -15.72
C VAL A 330 12.16 7.37 -15.92
N LEU A 331 11.02 6.92 -16.44
CA LEU A 331 9.83 7.74 -16.60
C LEU A 331 8.63 7.07 -15.96
N ALA A 332 7.82 7.87 -15.28
CA ALA A 332 6.45 7.49 -14.96
C ALA A 332 5.58 7.78 -16.18
N ARG A 333 5.14 6.72 -16.84
CA ARG A 333 4.33 6.79 -18.05
C ARG A 333 2.88 6.46 -17.71
N GLN A 334 1.97 7.21 -18.32
CA GLN A 334 0.54 7.03 -18.16
C GLN A 334 -0.01 6.30 -19.39
N ASP A 335 -0.45 5.05 -19.22
CA ASP A 335 -1.19 4.29 -20.22
C ASP A 335 -2.65 4.22 -19.77
N GLY A 336 -3.51 5.03 -20.40
CA GLY A 336 -4.90 5.22 -19.97
C GLY A 336 -4.99 5.72 -18.52
N GLU A 337 -5.69 4.96 -17.66
CA GLU A 337 -5.83 5.29 -16.24
C GLU A 337 -4.64 4.87 -15.37
N HIS A 338 -3.69 4.09 -15.91
CA HIS A 338 -2.63 3.49 -15.12
C HIS A 338 -1.29 4.20 -15.31
N LYS A 339 -0.66 4.60 -14.20
CA LYS A 339 0.74 5.05 -14.18
C LYS A 339 1.67 3.87 -13.89
N ARG A 340 2.70 3.71 -14.71
CA ARG A 340 3.76 2.70 -14.55
C ARG A 340 5.15 3.30 -14.74
N LEU A 341 6.15 2.69 -14.12
CA LEU A 341 7.55 3.06 -14.28
C LEU A 341 8.13 2.32 -15.50
N VAL A 342 8.75 3.07 -16.41
CA VAL A 342 9.45 2.54 -17.59
C VAL A 342 10.90 3.00 -17.52
N ALA A 343 11.84 2.06 -17.60
CA ALA A 343 13.28 2.33 -17.65
C ALA A 343 13.76 2.30 -19.10
N TYR A 344 14.51 3.31 -19.50
CA TYR A 344 15.20 3.40 -20.79
C TYR A 344 16.70 3.28 -20.55
N LEU A 345 17.34 2.34 -21.22
CA LEU A 345 18.70 1.90 -20.91
C LEU A 345 19.59 1.97 -22.14
N VAL A 346 20.82 2.40 -21.94
CA VAL A 346 21.90 2.25 -22.93
C VAL A 346 22.98 1.36 -22.33
N GLY A 347 23.41 0.35 -23.07
CA GLY A 347 24.45 -0.58 -22.64
C GLY A 347 25.87 -0.02 -22.83
N GLU A 348 26.85 -0.61 -22.15
CA GLU A 348 28.26 -0.33 -22.42
C GLU A 348 28.64 -0.77 -23.84
N GLU A 349 29.39 0.07 -24.58
CA GLU A 349 29.82 -0.20 -25.97
C GLU A 349 30.95 -1.24 -26.05
N SER A 350 31.60 -1.57 -24.94
CA SER A 350 32.83 -2.36 -24.91
C SER A 350 32.74 -3.56 -23.98
N VAL A 351 31.96 -4.56 -24.38
CA VAL A 351 32.29 -5.94 -23.99
C VAL A 351 32.19 -6.81 -25.23
N SER A 352 33.27 -7.53 -25.53
CA SER A 352 33.31 -8.55 -26.57
C SER A 352 32.07 -9.45 -26.47
N PRO A 353 31.48 -9.90 -27.60
CA PRO A 353 30.24 -10.70 -27.62
C PRO A 353 30.25 -11.94 -26.70
N ASP A 354 31.45 -12.38 -26.29
CA ASP A 354 31.68 -13.56 -25.46
C ASP A 354 31.80 -13.29 -23.94
N ALA A 355 31.80 -12.04 -23.46
CA ALA A 355 32.07 -11.70 -22.05
C ALA A 355 30.89 -11.07 -21.26
N LEU A 356 29.82 -10.64 -21.93
CA LEU A 356 28.52 -10.40 -21.30
C LEU A 356 27.51 -11.30 -22.00
N THR A 357 26.89 -12.24 -21.28
CA THR A 357 25.73 -12.91 -21.88
C THR A 357 24.65 -11.84 -22.12
N PRO A 358 23.95 -11.84 -23.28
CA PRO A 358 22.82 -10.95 -23.58
C PRO A 358 21.75 -10.90 -22.47
N GLU A 359 21.74 -11.92 -21.61
CA GLU A 359 20.92 -12.14 -20.42
C GLU A 359 21.17 -11.13 -19.29
N SER A 360 22.38 -10.58 -19.14
CA SER A 360 22.75 -9.68 -18.03
C SER A 360 21.99 -8.35 -18.01
N LEU A 361 21.63 -7.84 -19.19
CA LEU A 361 20.82 -6.64 -19.38
C LEU A 361 19.34 -6.98 -19.69
N SER A 362 18.92 -8.24 -19.49
CA SER A 362 17.52 -8.62 -19.67
C SER A 362 16.63 -7.94 -18.62
N SER A 363 15.36 -7.71 -18.95
CA SER A 363 14.37 -7.16 -18.02
C SER A 363 14.28 -7.96 -16.71
N GLU A 364 14.37 -9.30 -16.79
CA GLU A 364 14.33 -10.21 -15.64
C GLU A 364 15.58 -10.08 -14.75
N ALA A 365 16.78 -10.04 -15.36
CA ALA A 365 18.04 -9.89 -14.63
C ALA A 365 18.13 -8.52 -13.94
N LEU A 366 17.77 -7.44 -14.63
CA LEU A 366 17.78 -6.09 -14.05
C LEU A 366 16.75 -5.95 -12.93
N ARG A 367 15.53 -6.47 -13.12
CA ARG A 367 14.51 -6.48 -12.06
C ARG A 367 14.98 -7.24 -10.83
N THR A 368 15.61 -8.40 -11.01
CA THR A 368 16.16 -9.22 -9.92
C THR A 368 17.28 -8.49 -9.18
N GLN A 369 18.18 -7.80 -9.88
CA GLN A 369 19.22 -7.01 -9.23
C GLN A 369 18.68 -5.78 -8.51
N LEU A 370 17.67 -5.11 -9.07
CA LEU A 370 17.04 -3.95 -8.44
C LEU A 370 16.24 -4.34 -7.19
N SER A 371 15.56 -5.48 -7.17
CA SER A 371 14.75 -5.92 -6.02
C SER A 371 15.57 -6.17 -4.75
N THR A 372 16.89 -6.37 -4.87
CA THR A 372 17.80 -6.47 -3.72
C THR A 372 18.08 -5.14 -3.03
N ARG A 373 17.83 -4.01 -3.71
CA ARG A 373 18.19 -2.64 -3.26
C ARG A 373 17.01 -1.69 -3.17
N LEU A 374 15.99 -1.90 -3.98
CA LEU A 374 14.81 -1.06 -4.07
C LEU A 374 13.56 -1.84 -3.64
N PRO A 375 12.61 -1.17 -2.98
CA PRO A 375 11.32 -1.76 -2.68
C PRO A 375 10.54 -2.04 -3.98
N GLU A 376 9.64 -3.02 -3.93
CA GLU A 376 8.90 -3.53 -5.10
C GLU A 376 8.18 -2.43 -5.90
N TYR A 377 7.59 -1.45 -5.23
CA TYR A 377 6.85 -0.35 -5.86
C TYR A 377 7.74 0.62 -6.66
N MET A 378 9.07 0.56 -6.50
CA MET A 378 10.04 1.35 -7.29
C MET A 378 10.59 0.58 -8.49
N LEU A 379 10.30 -0.72 -8.63
CA LEU A 379 10.82 -1.50 -9.73
C LEU A 379 10.08 -1.15 -11.03
N PRO A 380 10.81 -0.79 -12.12
CA PRO A 380 10.19 -0.58 -13.43
C PRO A 380 9.41 -1.81 -13.91
N ALA A 381 8.29 -1.54 -14.57
CA ALA A 381 7.45 -2.54 -15.23
C ALA A 381 7.93 -2.86 -16.65
N ALA A 382 8.70 -1.96 -17.28
CA ALA A 382 9.28 -2.17 -18.60
C ALA A 382 10.72 -1.64 -18.66
N TYR A 383 11.55 -2.30 -19.45
CA TYR A 383 12.96 -1.98 -19.67
C TYR A 383 13.23 -1.90 -21.18
N VAL A 384 13.29 -0.68 -21.69
CA VAL A 384 13.49 -0.39 -23.12
C VAL A 384 14.97 -0.14 -23.37
N ARG A 385 15.59 -0.97 -24.22
CA ARG A 385 16.98 -0.75 -24.63
C ARG A 385 17.05 0.19 -25.82
N LEU A 386 17.93 1.18 -25.73
CA LEU A 386 18.19 2.15 -26.79
C LEU A 386 19.68 2.13 -27.16
N PRO A 387 20.03 2.38 -28.44
CA PRO A 387 21.42 2.58 -28.83
C PRO A 387 22.01 3.86 -28.21
N ALA A 388 21.19 4.89 -28.02
CA ALA A 388 21.53 6.13 -27.33
C ALA A 388 20.25 6.80 -26.81
N LEU A 389 20.37 7.62 -25.76
CA LEU A 389 19.25 8.43 -25.29
C LEU A 389 18.97 9.58 -26.29
N PRO A 390 17.70 9.86 -26.63
CA PRO A 390 17.35 10.97 -27.50
C PRO A 390 17.64 12.30 -26.79
N LEU A 391 18.34 13.20 -27.48
CA LEU A 391 18.69 14.53 -26.98
C LEU A 391 18.04 15.60 -27.84
N THR A 392 17.56 16.66 -27.20
CA THR A 392 17.18 17.93 -27.83
C THR A 392 18.39 18.58 -28.52
N PRO A 393 18.20 19.56 -29.43
CA PRO A 393 19.30 20.30 -30.05
C PRO A 393 20.24 20.98 -29.05
N ASN A 394 19.78 21.24 -27.82
CA ASN A 394 20.57 21.82 -26.73
C ASN A 394 21.30 20.77 -25.87
N GLY A 395 21.32 19.49 -26.28
CA GLY A 395 22.01 18.41 -25.56
C GLY A 395 21.32 17.93 -24.28
N LYS A 396 20.08 18.36 -24.01
CA LYS A 396 19.27 17.83 -22.90
C LYS A 396 18.45 16.63 -23.37
N LEU A 397 18.19 15.67 -22.49
CA LEU A 397 17.29 14.54 -22.76
C LEU A 397 15.93 15.00 -23.31
N ASP A 398 15.56 14.48 -24.47
CA ASP A 398 14.23 14.65 -25.06
C ASP A 398 13.30 13.52 -24.61
N ARG A 399 12.53 13.78 -23.55
CA ARG A 399 11.60 12.79 -22.99
C ARG A 399 10.41 12.49 -23.90
N GLN A 400 10.05 13.40 -24.79
CA GLN A 400 8.92 13.19 -25.71
C GLN A 400 9.32 12.28 -26.88
N ALA A 401 10.62 12.25 -27.21
CA ALA A 401 11.18 11.37 -28.23
C ALA A 401 11.46 9.94 -27.72
N LEU A 402 11.26 9.64 -26.42
CA LEU A 402 11.43 8.30 -25.89
C LEU A 402 10.30 7.37 -26.38
N PRO A 403 10.65 6.20 -26.96
CA PRO A 403 9.65 5.33 -27.59
C PRO A 403 8.71 4.68 -26.57
N GLU A 404 7.56 4.23 -27.07
CA GLU A 404 6.65 3.35 -26.35
C GLU A 404 7.34 2.01 -26.03
N PRO A 405 7.18 1.46 -24.82
CA PRO A 405 7.63 0.10 -24.54
C PRO A 405 6.79 -0.91 -25.36
N ASP A 406 7.47 -1.75 -26.13
CA ASP A 406 6.84 -2.87 -26.83
C ASP A 406 6.76 -4.12 -25.92
N ALA A 407 6.19 -5.20 -26.44
CA ALA A 407 6.05 -6.46 -25.70
C ALA A 407 7.41 -7.05 -25.27
N SER A 408 8.50 -6.76 -25.98
CA SER A 408 9.84 -7.23 -25.63
C SER A 408 10.47 -6.45 -24.46
N ALA A 409 10.00 -5.23 -24.21
CA ALA A 409 10.41 -4.41 -23.08
C ALA A 409 9.69 -4.79 -21.77
N LEU A 410 8.52 -5.41 -21.87
CA LEU A 410 7.82 -6.01 -20.73
C LEU A 410 8.56 -7.30 -20.36
N GLY A 411 8.65 -7.63 -19.06
CA GLY A 411 9.38 -8.81 -18.58
C GLY A 411 8.80 -10.17 -18.99
N SER A 412 8.09 -10.26 -20.12
CA SER A 412 7.48 -11.50 -20.61
C SER A 412 8.56 -12.45 -21.13
N ARG A 413 8.44 -13.72 -20.74
CA ARG A 413 9.19 -14.82 -21.35
C ARG A 413 8.69 -15.03 -22.78
N ALA A 414 9.37 -15.87 -23.56
CA ALA A 414 8.89 -16.24 -24.91
C ALA A 414 7.41 -16.67 -24.83
N TYR A 415 6.56 -16.07 -25.67
CA TYR A 415 5.12 -16.28 -25.62
C TYR A 415 4.77 -17.76 -25.81
N GLU A 416 4.09 -18.31 -24.80
CA GLU A 416 3.43 -19.62 -24.88
C GLU A 416 1.94 -19.41 -24.54
N PRO A 417 1.01 -19.91 -25.38
CA PRO A 417 -0.41 -19.65 -25.20
C PRO A 417 -0.95 -20.27 -23.90
N PRO A 418 -1.93 -19.63 -23.24
CA PRO A 418 -2.72 -20.22 -22.17
C PRO A 418 -3.31 -21.57 -22.57
N GLN A 419 -3.29 -22.54 -21.66
CA GLN A 419 -3.79 -23.90 -21.90
C GLN A 419 -5.05 -24.19 -21.08
N GLY A 420 -6.16 -24.44 -21.77
CA GLY A 420 -7.43 -24.82 -21.16
C GLY A 420 -8.22 -23.65 -20.58
N ALA A 421 -9.49 -23.91 -20.28
CA ALA A 421 -10.48 -22.85 -20.03
C ALA A 421 -10.13 -21.88 -18.89
N ILE A 422 -9.43 -22.36 -17.84
CA ILE A 422 -9.07 -21.52 -16.69
C ILE A 422 -7.90 -20.59 -17.04
N GLU A 423 -6.83 -21.11 -17.66
CA GLU A 423 -5.70 -20.27 -18.10
C GLU A 423 -6.18 -19.24 -19.13
N GLU A 424 -7.02 -19.64 -20.09
CA GLU A 424 -7.56 -18.75 -21.14
C GLU A 424 -8.40 -17.61 -20.56
N THR A 425 -9.29 -17.91 -19.61
CA THR A 425 -10.12 -16.89 -18.97
C THR A 425 -9.29 -15.99 -18.06
N LEU A 426 -8.31 -16.52 -17.31
CA LEU A 426 -7.38 -15.70 -16.53
C LEU A 426 -6.57 -14.76 -17.42
N ALA A 427 -6.07 -15.26 -18.56
CA ALA A 427 -5.33 -14.44 -19.51
C ALA A 427 -6.17 -13.31 -20.07
N ALA A 428 -7.44 -13.56 -20.39
CA ALA A 428 -8.37 -12.52 -20.84
C ALA A 428 -8.60 -11.45 -19.76
N LEU A 429 -8.78 -11.84 -18.49
CA LEU A 429 -8.91 -10.91 -17.37
C LEU A 429 -7.64 -10.06 -17.19
N TRP A 430 -6.46 -10.68 -17.33
CA TRP A 430 -5.18 -9.97 -17.23
C TRP A 430 -4.99 -8.99 -18.38
N CYS A 431 -5.29 -9.38 -19.63
CA CYS A 431 -5.27 -8.48 -20.78
C CYS A 431 -6.12 -7.24 -20.54
N GLU A 432 -7.34 -7.41 -20.04
CA GLU A 432 -8.25 -6.29 -19.77
C GLU A 432 -7.75 -5.40 -18.63
N LEU A 433 -7.29 -5.98 -17.52
CA LEU A 433 -6.83 -5.25 -16.34
C LEU A 433 -5.48 -4.54 -16.54
N LEU A 434 -4.59 -5.13 -17.34
CA LEU A 434 -3.25 -4.62 -17.61
C LEU A 434 -3.19 -3.78 -18.90
N GLY A 435 -4.26 -3.76 -19.70
CA GLY A 435 -4.30 -3.08 -21.00
C GLY A 435 -3.38 -3.71 -22.03
N LEU A 436 -3.20 -5.03 -21.99
CA LEU A 436 -2.29 -5.77 -22.86
C LEU A 436 -3.08 -6.49 -23.96
N ALA A 437 -2.49 -6.59 -25.15
CA ALA A 437 -3.09 -7.33 -26.26
C ALA A 437 -3.05 -8.86 -26.04
N GLN A 438 -2.03 -9.35 -25.33
CA GLN A 438 -1.78 -10.77 -25.15
C GLN A 438 -1.00 -11.02 -23.85
N VAL A 439 -1.33 -12.13 -23.18
CA VAL A 439 -0.64 -12.63 -21.98
C VAL A 439 -0.36 -14.12 -22.20
N GLY A 440 0.90 -14.52 -22.04
CA GLY A 440 1.37 -15.89 -22.08
C GLY A 440 1.21 -16.60 -20.74
N ARG A 441 1.19 -17.94 -20.78
CA ARG A 441 0.99 -18.75 -19.57
C ARG A 441 2.09 -18.67 -18.53
N HIS A 442 3.29 -18.28 -18.95
CA HIS A 442 4.47 -18.13 -18.11
C HIS A 442 4.72 -16.67 -17.69
N ASP A 443 3.83 -15.76 -18.06
CA ASP A 443 3.93 -14.37 -17.65
C ASP A 443 3.59 -14.22 -16.17
N ASP A 444 4.34 -13.31 -15.55
CA ASP A 444 4.17 -12.90 -14.16
C ASP A 444 3.33 -11.62 -14.09
N PHE A 445 2.27 -11.65 -13.27
CA PHE A 445 1.32 -10.55 -13.14
C PHE A 445 2.00 -9.22 -12.80
N PHE A 446 2.95 -9.23 -11.87
CA PHE A 446 3.63 -8.04 -11.37
C PHE A 446 4.74 -7.59 -12.34
N ALA A 447 5.38 -8.53 -13.04
CA ALA A 447 6.32 -8.22 -14.11
C ALA A 447 5.65 -7.52 -15.30
N LEU A 448 4.38 -7.83 -15.58
CA LEU A 448 3.56 -7.15 -16.58
C LEU A 448 3.00 -5.80 -16.13
N GLY A 449 3.36 -5.33 -14.92
CA GLY A 449 2.92 -4.05 -14.37
C GLY A 449 1.73 -4.13 -13.42
N GLY A 450 1.27 -5.35 -13.11
CA GLY A 450 0.30 -5.63 -12.06
C GLY A 450 0.75 -5.13 -10.70
N HIS A 451 -0.21 -4.85 -9.82
CA HIS A 451 0.05 -4.34 -8.47
C HIS A 451 -1.12 -4.65 -7.56
N SER A 452 -0.98 -4.36 -6.26
CA SER A 452 -1.99 -4.72 -5.24
C SER A 452 -3.42 -4.29 -5.58
N LEU A 453 -3.62 -3.12 -6.20
CA LEU A 453 -4.96 -2.67 -6.62
C LEU A 453 -5.53 -3.48 -7.79
N LEU A 454 -4.71 -3.77 -8.81
CA LEU A 454 -5.12 -4.63 -9.92
C LEU A 454 -5.30 -6.08 -9.47
N ALA A 455 -4.51 -6.53 -8.50
CA ALA A 455 -4.67 -7.83 -7.84
C ALA A 455 -6.03 -7.92 -7.14
N VAL A 456 -6.41 -6.88 -6.39
CA VAL A 456 -7.74 -6.79 -5.76
C VAL A 456 -8.85 -6.84 -6.80
N ARG A 457 -8.78 -6.02 -7.87
CA ARG A 457 -9.77 -6.03 -8.96
C ARG A 457 -9.85 -7.39 -9.68
N LEU A 458 -8.70 -8.03 -9.90
CA LEU A 458 -8.63 -9.37 -10.49
C LEU A 458 -9.39 -10.38 -9.62
N ILE A 459 -9.15 -10.35 -8.31
CA ILE A 459 -9.78 -11.28 -7.37
C ILE A 459 -11.30 -11.03 -7.28
N GLU A 460 -11.75 -9.79 -7.33
CA GLU A 460 -13.19 -9.47 -7.42
C GLU A 460 -13.82 -10.07 -8.69
N ARG A 461 -13.21 -9.87 -9.87
CA ARG A 461 -13.71 -10.47 -11.12
C ARG A 461 -13.66 -12.00 -11.13
N MET A 462 -12.61 -12.58 -10.55
CA MET A 462 -12.53 -14.03 -10.39
C MET A 462 -13.66 -14.54 -9.47
N ARG A 463 -14.01 -13.79 -8.43
CA ARG A 463 -15.11 -14.12 -7.52
C ARG A 463 -16.47 -14.04 -8.21
N GLU A 464 -16.69 -13.08 -9.10
CA GLU A 464 -17.89 -13.01 -9.96
C GLU A 464 -18.05 -14.24 -10.87
N LEU A 465 -16.93 -14.86 -11.27
CA LEU A 465 -16.89 -16.12 -12.02
C LEU A 465 -17.02 -17.37 -11.13
N GLY A 466 -17.26 -17.19 -9.83
CA GLY A 466 -17.37 -18.27 -8.85
C GLY A 466 -16.03 -18.86 -8.42
N TRP A 467 -14.90 -18.18 -8.67
CA TRP A 467 -13.57 -18.63 -8.26
C TRP A 467 -13.16 -17.91 -6.98
N ALA A 468 -13.17 -18.64 -5.86
CA ALA A 468 -12.72 -18.12 -4.57
C ALA A 468 -11.21 -18.35 -4.42
N LEU A 469 -10.43 -17.31 -4.66
CA LEU A 469 -9.01 -17.26 -4.33
C LEU A 469 -8.72 -16.08 -3.42
N GLU A 470 -7.81 -16.27 -2.49
CA GLU A 470 -7.32 -15.20 -1.64
C GLU A 470 -6.26 -14.40 -2.39
N VAL A 471 -6.20 -13.08 -2.17
CA VAL A 471 -5.21 -12.20 -2.81
C VAL A 471 -3.78 -12.68 -2.57
N ARG A 472 -3.49 -13.28 -1.40
CA ARG A 472 -2.17 -13.85 -1.09
C ARG A 472 -1.72 -14.92 -2.08
N ALA A 473 -2.66 -15.64 -2.70
CA ALA A 473 -2.33 -16.67 -3.68
C ALA A 473 -1.71 -16.05 -4.93
N LEU A 474 -2.15 -14.86 -5.36
CA LEU A 474 -1.51 -14.16 -6.47
C LEU A 474 -0.08 -13.73 -6.13
N PHE A 475 0.16 -13.26 -4.90
CA PHE A 475 1.51 -12.89 -4.46
C PHE A 475 2.43 -14.11 -4.29
N ALA A 476 1.89 -15.26 -3.86
CA ALA A 476 2.65 -16.50 -3.70
C ALA A 476 2.93 -17.19 -5.05
N THR A 477 1.97 -17.13 -5.98
CA THR A 477 2.05 -17.73 -7.32
C THR A 477 1.65 -16.70 -8.38
N PRO A 478 2.55 -15.76 -8.71
CA PRO A 478 2.25 -14.65 -9.63
C PRO A 478 2.25 -15.03 -11.11
N VAL A 479 2.63 -16.27 -11.44
CA VAL A 479 2.69 -16.78 -12.82
C VAL A 479 1.33 -17.34 -13.24
N LEU A 480 0.84 -16.97 -14.44
CA LEU A 480 -0.51 -17.30 -14.89
C LEU A 480 -0.87 -18.79 -14.77
N ALA A 481 -0.02 -19.69 -15.29
CA ALA A 481 -0.25 -21.13 -15.21
C ALA A 481 -0.25 -21.65 -13.76
N ALA A 482 0.61 -21.12 -12.89
CA ALA A 482 0.67 -21.52 -11.48
C ALA A 482 -0.56 -21.03 -10.70
N LEU A 483 -1.04 -19.82 -11.00
CA LEU A 483 -2.28 -19.30 -10.44
C LEU A 483 -3.49 -20.12 -10.92
N ALA A 484 -3.55 -20.45 -12.21
CA ALA A 484 -4.60 -21.30 -12.79
C ALA A 484 -4.67 -22.68 -12.11
N ALA A 485 -3.52 -23.31 -11.87
CA ALA A 485 -3.44 -24.56 -11.12
C ALA A 485 -4.00 -24.41 -9.69
N SER A 486 -3.74 -23.27 -9.02
CA SER A 486 -4.29 -22.97 -7.70
C SER A 486 -5.83 -22.81 -7.73
N VAL A 487 -6.40 -22.21 -8.79
CA VAL A 487 -7.86 -22.16 -9.02
C VAL A 487 -8.43 -23.58 -9.14
N VAL A 488 -7.78 -24.45 -9.93
CA VAL A 488 -8.21 -25.84 -10.13
C VAL A 488 -8.20 -26.61 -8.82
N ALA A 489 -7.12 -26.51 -8.04
CA ALA A 489 -6.99 -27.18 -6.76
C ALA A 489 -8.07 -26.73 -5.76
N ALA A 490 -8.37 -25.43 -5.69
CA ALA A 490 -9.45 -24.90 -4.85
C ALA A 490 -10.85 -25.39 -5.28
N ARG A 491 -11.07 -25.63 -6.57
CA ARG A 491 -12.33 -26.16 -7.12
C ARG A 491 -12.49 -27.67 -7.00
N ALA A 492 -11.41 -28.42 -6.82
CA ALA A 492 -11.43 -29.88 -6.73
C ALA A 492 -12.01 -30.42 -5.40
N VAL A 493 -12.24 -29.56 -4.40
CA VAL A 493 -12.92 -29.93 -3.17
C VAL A 493 -14.44 -29.76 -3.34
N ALA A 494 -15.07 -30.72 -4.02
CA ALA A 494 -16.51 -30.85 -4.01
C ALA A 494 -16.93 -31.61 -2.75
N VAL A 495 -17.53 -30.92 -1.78
CA VAL A 495 -18.16 -31.57 -0.63
C VAL A 495 -19.52 -32.12 -1.11
N PRO A 496 -19.72 -33.45 -1.22
CA PRO A 496 -21.03 -34.01 -1.53
C PRO A 496 -22.08 -33.53 -0.51
N PRO A 497 -23.33 -33.31 -0.94
CA PRO A 497 -24.40 -32.88 -0.03
C PRO A 497 -24.59 -33.90 1.08
N ASN A 498 -24.83 -33.41 2.29
CA ASN A 498 -25.23 -34.25 3.43
C ASN A 498 -26.52 -35.01 3.07
N THR A 499 -26.51 -36.33 3.23
CA THR A 499 -27.64 -37.20 2.91
C THR A 499 -28.41 -37.66 4.14
N ILE A 500 -28.05 -37.24 5.36
CA ILE A 500 -28.79 -37.51 6.60
C ILE A 500 -30.03 -36.61 6.68
N PRO A 501 -31.26 -37.17 6.69
CA PRO A 501 -32.48 -36.38 6.84
C PRO A 501 -32.64 -35.83 8.26
N ALA A 502 -33.34 -34.69 8.41
CA ALA A 502 -33.67 -34.15 9.72
C ALA A 502 -34.53 -35.15 10.53
N GLY A 503 -34.14 -35.40 11.79
CA GLY A 503 -34.83 -36.35 12.68
C GLY A 503 -34.62 -37.82 12.28
N CYS A 504 -33.55 -38.15 11.55
CA CYS A 504 -33.24 -39.51 11.13
C CYS A 504 -33.16 -40.46 12.34
N GLY A 505 -34.05 -41.47 12.38
CA GLY A 505 -34.06 -42.44 13.47
C GLY A 505 -32.90 -43.45 13.45
N ARG A 506 -32.19 -43.57 12.31
CA ARG A 506 -31.06 -44.47 12.14
C ARG A 506 -30.18 -44.03 10.96
N ILE A 507 -28.92 -43.72 11.22
CA ILE A 507 -27.93 -43.38 10.20
C ILE A 507 -27.31 -44.67 9.66
N THR A 508 -27.22 -44.82 8.33
CA THR A 508 -26.59 -45.97 7.66
C THR A 508 -25.36 -45.51 6.85
N PRO A 509 -24.42 -46.40 6.51
CA PRO A 509 -23.20 -46.03 5.78
C PRO A 509 -23.45 -45.28 4.47
N GLU A 510 -24.54 -45.60 3.77
CA GLU A 510 -24.91 -44.95 2.50
C GLU A 510 -25.31 -43.48 2.66
N LEU A 511 -25.59 -43.05 3.90
CA LEU A 511 -25.91 -41.66 4.25
C LEU A 511 -24.66 -40.83 4.59
N LEU A 512 -23.46 -41.40 4.48
CA LEU A 512 -22.19 -40.74 4.84
C LEU A 512 -21.26 -40.65 3.62
N PRO A 513 -21.49 -39.73 2.67
CA PRO A 513 -20.75 -39.68 1.41
C PRO A 513 -19.27 -39.26 1.57
N LEU A 514 -18.88 -38.84 2.77
CA LEU A 514 -17.53 -38.38 3.13
C LEU A 514 -16.72 -39.41 3.93
N LEU A 515 -17.33 -40.54 4.31
CA LEU A 515 -16.76 -41.50 5.27
C LEU A 515 -17.09 -42.94 4.88
N GLU A 516 -16.11 -43.83 5.00
CA GLU A 516 -16.35 -45.27 4.96
C GLU A 516 -16.37 -45.81 6.40
N LEU A 517 -17.56 -45.79 7.03
CA LEU A 517 -17.80 -46.38 8.35
C LEU A 517 -18.70 -47.60 8.23
N THR A 518 -18.41 -48.62 9.02
CA THR A 518 -19.31 -49.76 9.19
C THR A 518 -20.49 -49.40 10.10
N GLN A 519 -21.63 -50.08 9.95
CA GLN A 519 -22.81 -49.81 10.80
C GLN A 519 -22.49 -49.87 12.32
N PRO A 520 -21.67 -50.83 12.83
CA PRO A 520 -21.28 -50.83 14.25
C PRO A 520 -20.49 -49.58 14.69
N GLU A 521 -19.64 -49.02 13.83
CA GLU A 521 -18.88 -47.80 14.13
C GLU A 521 -19.80 -46.57 14.16
N ILE A 522 -20.76 -46.51 13.24
CA ILE A 522 -21.80 -45.47 13.23
C ILE A 522 -22.65 -45.57 14.50
N ASP A 523 -23.12 -46.78 14.85
CA ASP A 523 -23.92 -47.01 16.05
C ASP A 523 -23.16 -46.62 17.33
N ALA A 524 -21.86 -46.95 17.40
CA ALA A 524 -20.99 -46.57 18.51
C ALA A 524 -20.84 -45.04 18.63
N ALA A 525 -20.66 -44.34 17.52
CA ALA A 525 -20.56 -42.87 17.50
C ALA A 525 -21.89 -42.21 17.93
N VAL A 526 -23.02 -42.72 17.44
CA VAL A 526 -24.36 -42.19 17.74
C VAL A 526 -24.75 -42.39 19.21
N VAL A 527 -24.35 -43.49 19.84
CA VAL A 527 -24.62 -43.77 21.27
C VAL A 527 -24.03 -42.70 22.19
N CYS A 528 -22.94 -42.04 21.78
CA CYS A 528 -22.32 -40.95 22.54
C CYS A 528 -23.10 -39.62 22.45
N VAL A 529 -24.13 -39.52 21.60
CA VAL A 529 -24.90 -38.27 21.38
C VAL A 529 -26.21 -38.29 22.19
N PRO A 530 -26.42 -37.34 23.13
CA PRO A 530 -27.68 -37.23 23.84
C PRO A 530 -28.87 -37.01 22.88
N GLY A 531 -29.85 -37.92 22.90
CA GLY A 531 -30.98 -37.91 21.96
C GLY A 531 -30.81 -38.80 20.72
N GLY A 532 -29.67 -39.50 20.61
CA GLY A 532 -29.42 -40.53 19.60
C GLY A 532 -29.39 -40.00 18.16
N ALA A 533 -29.63 -40.88 17.19
CA ALA A 533 -29.50 -40.59 15.76
C ALA A 533 -30.33 -39.37 15.32
N ALA A 534 -31.49 -39.14 15.93
CA ALA A 534 -32.39 -38.05 15.58
C ALA A 534 -31.81 -36.65 15.87
N GLN A 535 -30.77 -36.57 16.71
CA GLN A 535 -30.05 -35.33 17.03
C GLN A 535 -28.71 -35.20 16.29
N VAL A 536 -28.33 -36.20 15.49
CA VAL A 536 -27.12 -36.16 14.69
C VAL A 536 -27.44 -35.49 13.36
N GLN A 537 -26.83 -34.33 13.11
CA GLN A 537 -27.02 -33.58 11.87
C GLN A 537 -26.11 -34.08 10.76
N ASP A 538 -24.86 -34.45 11.08
CA ASP A 538 -23.90 -35.00 10.14
C ASP A 538 -22.74 -35.70 10.88
N ILE A 539 -21.90 -36.46 10.16
CA ILE A 539 -20.67 -37.07 10.66
C ILE A 539 -19.53 -36.74 9.67
N TYR A 540 -18.48 -36.07 10.15
CA TYR A 540 -17.35 -35.62 9.31
C TYR A 540 -16.03 -36.33 9.69
N PRO A 541 -15.14 -36.57 8.71
CA PRO A 541 -13.76 -36.92 9.03
C PRO A 541 -13.06 -35.72 9.69
N LEU A 542 -12.09 -36.01 10.55
CA LEU A 542 -11.22 -34.98 11.09
C LEU A 542 -10.30 -34.45 9.97
N ALA A 543 -10.17 -33.13 9.88
CA ALA A 543 -9.18 -32.50 9.01
C ALA A 543 -7.74 -32.86 9.47
N PRO A 544 -6.71 -32.77 8.60
CA PRO A 544 -5.33 -33.12 8.97
C PRO A 544 -4.82 -32.43 10.24
N LEU A 545 -5.20 -31.16 10.46
CA LEU A 545 -4.88 -30.44 11.69
C LEU A 545 -5.58 -31.05 12.91
N GLN A 546 -6.88 -31.37 12.79
CA GLN A 546 -7.67 -31.98 13.86
C GLN A 546 -7.16 -33.39 14.21
N HIS A 547 -6.68 -34.16 13.23
CA HIS A 547 -5.98 -35.43 13.48
C HIS A 547 -4.72 -35.22 14.31
N GLY A 548 -3.90 -34.22 13.98
CA GLY A 548 -2.72 -33.88 14.78
C GLY A 548 -3.07 -33.50 16.22
N LEU A 549 -4.08 -32.64 16.39
CA LEU A 549 -4.58 -32.22 17.70
C LEU A 549 -5.08 -33.42 18.53
N LEU A 550 -5.94 -34.26 17.95
CA LEU A 550 -6.49 -35.43 18.63
C LEU A 550 -5.40 -36.47 18.96
N PHE A 551 -4.44 -36.69 18.06
CA PHE A 551 -3.32 -37.58 18.32
C PHE A 551 -2.51 -37.13 19.53
N HIS A 552 -2.18 -35.84 19.61
CA HIS A 552 -1.45 -35.29 20.76
C HIS A 552 -2.26 -35.31 22.05
N HIS A 553 -3.58 -35.06 21.98
CA HIS A 553 -4.48 -35.19 23.12
C HIS A 553 -4.50 -36.64 23.65
N LEU A 554 -4.68 -37.63 22.77
CA LEU A 554 -4.74 -39.05 23.14
C LEU A 554 -3.39 -39.62 23.58
N ALA A 555 -2.28 -39.10 23.06
CA ALA A 555 -0.92 -39.53 23.39
C ALA A 555 -0.38 -38.91 24.69
N SER A 556 -1.00 -37.85 25.20
CA SER A 556 -0.56 -37.18 26.44
C SER A 556 -1.13 -37.87 27.68
N ALA A 557 -0.25 -38.27 28.61
CA ALA A 557 -0.65 -38.86 29.89
C ALA A 557 -1.08 -37.81 30.95
N GLN A 558 -0.74 -36.52 30.76
CA GLN A 558 -1.06 -35.42 31.68
C GLN A 558 -1.22 -34.10 30.90
N GLY A 559 -2.47 -33.69 30.69
CA GLY A 559 -2.81 -32.38 30.12
C GLY A 559 -2.75 -32.30 28.59
N ASP A 560 -3.61 -31.46 28.01
CA ASP A 560 -3.72 -31.25 26.57
C ASP A 560 -2.84 -30.06 26.14
N VAL A 561 -1.92 -30.30 25.20
CA VAL A 561 -0.98 -29.28 24.68
C VAL A 561 -1.73 -28.11 24.02
N TYR A 562 -2.99 -28.29 23.64
CA TYR A 562 -3.80 -27.32 22.90
C TYR A 562 -4.94 -26.71 23.71
N LEU A 563 -5.15 -27.14 24.95
CA LEU A 563 -6.11 -26.51 25.87
C LEU A 563 -5.35 -26.04 27.12
N THR A 564 -5.18 -24.72 27.24
CA THR A 564 -4.67 -24.05 28.45
C THR A 564 -5.69 -24.09 29.58
#